data_AF-A0A7W1GK43-F1
#
_entry.id   AF-A0A7W1GK43-F1
#
_cell.length_a   1.000
_cell.length_b   1.000
_cell.length_c   1.000
_cell.angle_alpha   90.00
_cell.angle_beta   90.00
_cell.angle_gamma   90.00
#
_symmetry.space_group_name_H-M   'P 1'
#
loop_
_entity.id
_entity.type
_entity.pdbx_description
1 polymer ?
#
loop_
_entity_poly.entity_id
_entity_poly.type
_entity_poly.pdbx_seq_one_letter_code
_entity_poly.pdbx_strand_id
1 'polypeptide(L)' 'KFKSRYATLGFSDKANLDEGHMWPTAFALKELTPVEEARIGALVKLAVKAPSASTRS' A
#
# COMPACT_ATOMS: atom_id res chain seq x y z
N LYS A 1 -12.73 5.66 -26.09
CA LYS A 1 -12.80 4.72 -24.93
C LYS A 1 -11.43 4.75 -24.25
N PHE A 2 -11.34 5.32 -23.05
CA PHE A 2 -10.08 5.64 -22.38
C PHE A 2 -9.33 4.36 -21.99
N LYS A 3 -8.31 3.99 -22.77
CA LYS A 3 -7.33 2.95 -22.37
C LYS A 3 -6.36 3.59 -21.38
N SER A 4 -6.69 3.52 -20.10
CA SER A 4 -5.72 3.91 -19.07
C SER A 4 -4.49 3.01 -19.19
N ARG A 5 -3.29 3.60 -19.15
CA ARG A 5 -2.03 2.86 -19.34
C ARG A 5 -1.69 1.92 -18.17
N TYR A 6 -2.36 2.12 -17.04
CA TYR A 6 -2.20 1.39 -15.80
C TYR A 6 -3.44 1.62 -14.91
N ALA A 7 -3.62 0.76 -13.92
CA ALA A 7 -4.50 0.99 -12.77
C ALA A 7 -3.75 1.76 -11.68
N THR A 8 -4.44 2.57 -10.89
CA THR A 8 -3.85 3.23 -9.72
C THR A 8 -4.27 2.48 -8.46
N LEU A 9 -3.29 2.02 -7.67
CA LEU A 9 -3.51 1.46 -6.34
C LEU A 9 -3.07 2.49 -5.31
N GLY A 10 -3.97 2.95 -4.45
CA GLY A 10 -3.68 3.93 -3.39
C GLY A 10 -4.06 3.43 -2.01
N PHE A 11 -3.36 3.93 -0.99
CA PHE A 11 -3.67 3.74 0.43
C PHE A 11 -4.25 5.03 0.99
N SER A 12 -5.26 4.93 1.85
CA SER A 12 -5.82 6.08 2.55
C SER A 12 -4.96 6.48 3.75
N ASP A 13 -5.28 7.61 4.34
CA ASP A 13 -4.73 8.15 5.59
C ASP A 13 -4.90 7.21 6.81
N LYS A 14 -5.77 6.20 6.72
CA LYS A 14 -6.00 5.18 7.77
C LYS A 14 -5.09 3.96 7.67
N ALA A 15 -4.27 3.87 6.62
CA ALA A 15 -3.36 2.74 6.45
C ALA A 15 -2.16 2.87 7.40
N ASN A 16 -1.83 1.78 8.08
CA ASN A 16 -0.72 1.73 9.05
C ASN A 16 0.64 1.57 8.34
N LEU A 17 0.92 2.43 7.35
CA LEU A 17 2.16 2.47 6.57
C LEU A 17 3.06 3.64 6.97
N ASP A 18 2.67 4.37 8.01
CA ASP A 18 3.30 5.59 8.52
C ASP A 18 4.45 5.34 9.51
N GLU A 19 4.87 4.08 9.69
CA GLU A 19 6.08 3.74 10.42
C GLU A 19 7.33 4.26 9.67
N GLY A 20 7.82 5.43 10.06
CA GLY A 20 9.05 6.04 9.54
C GLY A 20 8.84 7.46 8.99
N HIS A 21 9.84 7.96 8.25
CA HIS A 21 9.80 9.34 7.73
C HIS A 21 9.25 9.45 6.30
N MET A 22 9.03 8.32 5.62
CA MET A 22 8.54 8.28 4.24
C MET A 22 7.94 6.92 3.90
N TRP A 23 6.79 6.91 3.23
CA TRP A 23 6.14 5.69 2.76
C TRP A 23 5.40 5.92 1.44
N PRO A 24 5.24 4.86 0.61
CA PRO A 24 4.50 4.97 -0.64
C PRO A 24 2.99 4.96 -0.38
N THR A 25 2.29 5.97 -0.88
CA THR A 25 0.82 6.10 -0.75
C THR A 25 0.06 5.71 -2.01
N ALA A 26 0.70 5.69 -3.18
CA ALA A 26 0.08 5.27 -4.43
C ALA A 26 1.07 4.64 -5.41
N PHE A 27 0.57 3.70 -6.22
CA PHE A 27 1.32 2.96 -7.24
C PHE A 27 0.55 2.93 -8.57
N ALA A 28 1.29 3.00 -9.67
CA ALA A 28 0.79 2.72 -11.01
C ALA A 28 1.02 1.23 -11.34
N LEU A 29 -0.05 0.45 -11.41
CA LEU A 29 -0.04 -0.97 -11.72
C LEU A 29 -0.36 -1.19 -13.20
N LYS A 30 0.67 -1.48 -13.99
CA LYS A 30 0.50 -1.77 -15.42
C LYS A 30 -0.10 -3.16 -15.66
N GLU A 31 0.28 -4.14 -14.85
CA GLU A 31 -0.13 -5.55 -14.95
C GLU A 31 -0.07 -6.21 -13.57
N LEU A 32 -1.03 -7.09 -13.25
CA LEU A 32 -1.05 -7.86 -12.02
C LEU A 32 -0.45 -9.25 -12.28
N THR A 33 0.87 -9.39 -12.11
CA THR A 33 1.56 -10.68 -12.15
C THR A 33 1.67 -11.27 -10.73
N PRO A 34 2.08 -12.54 -10.57
CA PRO A 34 2.30 -13.12 -9.23
C PRO A 34 3.28 -12.33 -8.36
N VAL A 35 4.25 -11.63 -8.96
CA VAL A 35 5.21 -10.79 -8.23
C VAL A 35 4.53 -9.54 -7.67
N GLU A 36 3.76 -8.84 -8.50
CA GLU A 36 3.00 -7.67 -8.09
C GLU A 36 1.92 -8.03 -7.08
N GLU A 37 1.22 -9.16 -7.28
CA GLU A 37 0.21 -9.66 -6.34
C GLU A 37 0.81 -9.92 -4.96
N ALA A 38 1.97 -10.60 -4.89
CA ALA A 38 2.66 -10.85 -3.62
C ALA A 38 3.09 -9.55 -2.92
N ARG A 39 3.60 -8.57 -3.67
CA ARG A 39 3.98 -7.25 -3.13
C ARG A 39 2.77 -6.47 -2.62
N ILE A 40 1.69 -6.42 -3.40
CA ILE A 40 0.44 -5.77 -3.00
C ILE A 40 -0.12 -6.44 -1.75
N GLY A 41 -0.13 -7.77 -1.69
CA GLY A 41 -0.57 -8.52 -0.52
C GLY A 41 0.24 -8.20 0.73
N ALA A 42 1.56 -8.05 0.61
CA ALA A 42 2.40 -7.63 1.72
C ALA A 42 2.07 -6.20 2.19
N LEU A 43 1.90 -5.26 1.26
CA LEU A 43 1.52 -3.87 1.58
C LEU A 43 0.14 -3.78 2.23
N VAL A 44 -0.84 -4.54 1.74
CA VAL A 44 -2.18 -4.60 2.33
C VAL A 44 -2.13 -5.17 3.74
N LYS A 45 -1.36 -6.24 3.97
CA LYS A 45 -1.19 -6.82 5.31
C LYS A 45 -0.57 -5.82 6.29
N LEU A 46 0.44 -5.06 5.85
CA LEU A 46 1.01 -3.98 6.66
C LEU A 46 -0.02 -2.90 6.94
N ALA A 47 -0.74 -2.44 5.92
CA ALA A 47 -1.74 -1.37 6.02
C ALA A 47 -2.88 -1.66 7.01
N VAL A 48 -3.22 -2.93 7.24
CA VAL A 48 -4.31 -3.34 8.17
C VAL A 48 -3.81 -3.95 9.48
N LYS A 49 -2.50 -4.18 9.64
CA LYS A 49 -1.93 -4.69 10.88
C LYS A 49 -2.21 -3.67 11.97
N ALA A 50 -2.75 -4.10 13.12
CA ALA A 50 -3.02 -3.20 14.23
C ALA A 50 -1.77 -2.34 14.53
N PRO A 51 -1.92 -1.01 14.76
CA PRO A 51 -0.77 -0.19 15.12
C PRO A 51 -0.12 -0.84 16.34
N SER A 52 1.17 -1.15 16.23
CA SER A 52 1.95 -1.60 17.37
C SER A 52 1.72 -0.57 18.45
N ALA A 53 1.13 -0.98 19.57
CA ALA A 53 0.96 -0.14 20.75
C ALA A 53 2.34 0.14 21.35
N SER A 54 3.18 0.91 20.64
CA SER A 54 4.44 1.43 21.13
C SER A 54 4.19 2.85 21.61
N THR A 55 3.98 2.91 22.93
CA THR A 55 4.57 3.93 23.78
C THR A 55 4.19 5.37 23.47
N ARG A 56 2.95 5.73 23.81
CA ARG A 56 2.75 7.04 24.43
C ARG A 56 3.18 6.91 25.90
N SER A 57 4.45 7.21 26.15
CA SER A 57 4.92 7.65 27.47
C SER A 57 4.53 9.09 27.71
#